data_AF-A0AAW2J4Q6-F1
#
_entry.id   AF-A0AAW2J4Q6-F1
#
_cell.length_a   1.000
_cell.length_b   1.000
_cell.length_c   1.000
_cell.angle_alpha   90.00
_cell.angle_beta   90.00
_cell.angle_gamma   90.00
#
_symmetry.space_group_name_H-M   'P 1'
#
loop_
_entity.id
_entity.type
_entity.pdbx_description
1 polymer ?
#
loop_
_entity_poly.entity_id
_entity_poly.type
_entity_poly.pdbx_seq_one_letter_code
_entity_poly.pdbx_strand_id
1 'polypeptide(L)'
;MKEQLGSLTTAMEGLTKHVQEQDAQITRLINKADNIDTSHVMGKQVEAHDEVEAPAKQLYTEKDKYAKELQISSDGLIPVDELKEFIEGTIRSKIEGSSNSSLTYPNLTLQG
;
A
#
# COMPACT_ATOMS: atom_id res chain seq x y z
N MET A 1 -2.96 -37.97 32.49
CA MET A 1 -2.46 -36.90 33.38
C MET A 1 -1.04 -36.42 33.03
N LYS A 2 -0.01 -37.29 32.96
CA LYS A 2 1.36 -36.86 32.59
C LYS A 2 1.46 -36.15 31.22
N GLU A 3 0.75 -36.66 30.21
CA GLU A 3 0.77 -36.08 28.86
C GLU A 3 0.15 -34.68 28.81
N GLN A 4 -0.99 -34.48 29.47
CA GLN A 4 -1.64 -33.16 29.55
C GLN A 4 -0.76 -32.13 30.24
N LEU A 5 -0.03 -32.53 31.29
CA LEU A 5 0.94 -31.66 31.94
C LEU A 5 2.10 -31.31 31.01
N GLY A 6 2.61 -32.28 30.24
CA GLY A 6 3.62 -32.04 29.21
C GLY A 6 3.15 -31.07 28.12
N SER A 7 1.95 -31.28 27.57
CA SER A 7 1.37 -30.38 26.57
C SER A 7 1.16 -28.97 27.12
N LEU A 8 0.72 -28.83 28.37
CA LEU A 8 0.57 -27.53 29.03
C LEU A 8 1.91 -26.82 29.20
N THR A 9 2.94 -27.53 29.66
CA THR A 9 4.30 -26.96 29.79
C THR A 9 4.83 -26.47 28.44
N THR A 10 4.67 -27.25 27.37
CA THR A 10 5.08 -26.83 26.02
C THR A 10 4.30 -25.61 25.53
N ALA A 11 2.99 -25.55 25.78
CA ALA A 11 2.16 -24.40 25.42
C ALA A 11 2.61 -23.13 26.17
N MET A 12 2.90 -23.24 27.46
CA MET A 12 3.41 -22.12 28.26
C MET A 12 4.79 -21.64 27.80
N GLU A 13 5.68 -22.57 27.45
CA GLU A 13 7.00 -22.23 26.89
C GLU A 13 6.85 -21.50 25.54
N GLY A 14 5.96 -21.98 24.67
CA GLY A 14 5.64 -21.33 23.40
C GLY A 14 5.10 -19.92 23.57
N LEU A 15 4.15 -19.74 24.51
CA LEU A 15 3.60 -18.41 24.84
C LEU A 15 4.67 -17.48 25.40
N THR A 16 5.55 -17.97 26.26
CA THR A 16 6.65 -17.17 26.84
C THR A 16 7.59 -16.66 25.75
N LYS A 17 7.99 -17.54 24.81
CA LYS A 17 8.83 -17.15 23.67
C LYS A 17 8.12 -16.12 22.78
N HIS A 18 6.83 -16.29 22.53
CA HIS A 18 6.05 -15.36 21.73
C HIS A 18 5.98 -13.97 22.35
N VAL A 19 5.73 -13.88 23.67
CA VAL A 19 5.69 -12.60 24.40
C VAL A 19 7.06 -11.91 24.34
N GLN A 20 8.16 -12.64 24.52
CA GLN A 20 9.51 -12.09 24.43
C GLN A 20 9.82 -11.55 23.02
N GLU A 21 9.38 -12.24 21.97
CA GLU A 21 9.56 -11.79 20.59
C GLU A 21 8.74 -10.53 20.30
N GLN A 22 7.49 -10.47 20.77
CA GLN A 22 6.66 -9.27 20.63
C GLN A 22 7.27 -8.07 21.36
N ASP A 23 7.81 -8.26 22.56
CA ASP A 23 8.44 -7.18 23.33
C ASP A 23 9.68 -6.61 22.61
N ALA A 24 10.47 -7.48 21.97
CA ALA A 24 11.59 -7.06 21.13
C ALA A 24 11.13 -6.27 19.89
N GLN A 25 10.01 -6.65 19.27
CA GLN A 25 9.43 -5.91 18.14
C GLN A 25 8.90 -4.54 18.57
N ILE A 26 8.21 -4.46 19.71
CA ILE A 26 7.73 -3.19 20.30
C ILE A 26 8.91 -2.27 20.57
N THR A 27 9.98 -2.77 21.20
CA THR A 27 11.19 -1.99 21.46
C THR A 27 11.81 -1.43 20.17
N ARG A 28 11.86 -2.21 19.09
CA ARG A 28 12.33 -1.73 17.78
C ARG A 28 11.44 -0.64 17.18
N LEU A 29 10.11 -0.76 17.34
CA LEU A 29 9.16 0.24 16.86
C LEU A 29 9.29 1.55 17.65
N ILE A 30 9.43 1.48 18.98
CA ILE A 30 9.69 2.66 19.83
C ILE A 30 10.97 3.35 19.40
N ASN A 31 12.08 2.60 19.28
CA ASN A 31 13.35 3.17 18.81
C ASN A 31 13.21 3.82 17.43
N LYS A 32 12.42 3.23 16.52
CA LYS A 32 12.18 3.83 15.19
C LYS A 32 11.37 5.12 15.30
N ALA A 33 10.35 5.17 16.15
CA ALA A 33 9.53 6.36 16.37
C ALA A 33 10.37 7.51 16.96
N ASP A 34 11.21 7.23 17.96
CA ASP A 34 12.08 8.24 18.58
C ASP A 34 13.14 8.79 17.59
N ASN A 35 13.57 7.99 16.62
CA ASN A 35 14.49 8.42 15.57
C ASN A 35 13.81 9.19 14.41
N ILE A 36 12.47 9.15 14.30
CA ILE A 36 11.73 9.90 13.27
C ILE A 36 11.64 11.39 13.66
N ASP A 37 11.56 11.72 14.94
CA ASP A 37 11.51 13.11 15.42
C ASP A 37 12.85 13.86 15.31
N THR A 38 13.97 13.16 15.10
CA THR A 38 15.32 13.78 15.04
C THR A 38 15.94 13.82 13.64
N SER A 39 15.37 13.14 12.64
CA SER A 39 15.95 13.06 11.30
C SER A 39 15.37 14.06 10.28
N HIS A 40 14.32 14.81 10.61
CA HIS A 40 13.73 15.79 9.68
C HIS A 40 14.37 17.20 9.78
N VAL A 41 15.56 17.31 10.36
CA VAL A 41 16.42 18.50 10.31
C VAL A 41 17.79 18.10 9.74
N MET A 42 17.84 17.81 8.44
CA MET A 42 19.09 17.94 7.69
C MET A 42 18.74 18.29 6.25
N GLY A 43 18.52 19.57 6.01
CA GLY A 43 18.77 20.12 4.68
C GLY A 43 20.24 19.93 4.33
N LYS A 44 20.51 19.41 3.12
CA LYS A 44 21.56 19.89 2.20
C LYS A 44 21.61 19.02 0.93
N GLN A 45 21.06 19.61 -0.13
CA GLN A 45 21.60 19.65 -1.49
C GLN A 45 23.04 19.10 -1.65
N VAL A 46 23.21 18.11 -2.53
CA VAL A 46 24.36 18.01 -3.46
C VAL A 46 23.87 17.38 -4.76
N GLU A 47 23.74 18.21 -5.80
CA GLU A 47 23.88 17.78 -7.20
C GLU A 47 25.33 17.33 -7.43
N ALA A 48 25.51 16.13 -7.97
CA ALA A 48 26.67 15.81 -8.79
C ALA A 48 26.32 14.63 -9.71
N HIS A 49 25.99 14.99 -10.94
CA HIS A 49 26.11 14.17 -12.14
C HIS A 49 27.47 13.44 -12.16
N ASP A 50 27.50 12.12 -12.34
CA ASP A 50 28.31 11.53 -13.42
C ASP A 50 27.96 10.06 -13.73
N GLU A 51 27.90 9.80 -15.03
CA GLU A 51 27.86 8.56 -15.82
C GLU A 51 27.54 7.19 -15.18
N VAL A 52 26.40 6.58 -15.57
CA VAL A 52 26.35 5.23 -16.17
C VAL A 52 25.15 5.11 -17.14
N GLU A 53 25.44 5.13 -18.45
CA GLU A 53 24.65 4.58 -19.58
C GLU A 53 24.60 3.04 -19.43
N ALA A 54 23.57 2.22 -19.69
CA ALA A 54 22.49 2.20 -20.68
C ALA A 54 21.51 1.01 -20.34
N PRO A 55 20.55 0.55 -21.19
CA PRO A 55 19.11 0.64 -20.89
C PRO A 55 18.30 -0.67 -21.02
N ALA A 56 17.19 -0.81 -20.28
CA ALA A 56 16.12 -1.77 -20.58
C ALA A 56 14.79 -1.26 -19.99
N LYS A 57 13.99 -0.50 -20.74
CA LYS A 57 12.77 -0.96 -21.44
C LYS A 57 11.89 -1.94 -20.65
N GLN A 58 10.64 -1.48 -20.47
CA GLN A 58 9.38 -2.25 -20.38
C GLN A 58 9.11 -2.88 -18.98
N LEU A 59 8.10 -2.44 -18.23
CA LEU A 59 6.68 -2.46 -18.60
C LEU A 59 5.91 -1.31 -17.93
N TYR A 60 5.73 -0.21 -18.64
CA TYR A 60 4.51 0.56 -18.48
C TYR A 60 3.41 -0.26 -19.15
N THR A 61 2.71 -1.07 -18.36
CA THR A 61 1.50 -1.73 -18.84
C THR A 61 0.42 -0.68 -18.99
N GLU A 62 -0.17 -0.69 -20.16
CA GLU A 62 -1.07 0.27 -20.76
C GLU A 62 -2.45 0.32 -20.06
N LYS A 63 -2.49 0.60 -18.75
CA LYS A 63 -3.74 0.81 -18.00
C LYS A 63 -3.79 2.07 -17.13
N ASP A 64 -2.67 2.75 -16.90
CA ASP A 64 -2.64 3.97 -16.08
C ASP A 64 -2.69 5.27 -16.87
N LYS A 65 -3.55 5.34 -17.89
CA LYS A 65 -3.81 6.61 -18.62
C LYS A 65 -4.73 7.57 -17.84
N TYR A 66 -5.17 7.17 -16.64
CA TYR A 66 -6.14 7.91 -15.83
C TYR A 66 -5.68 8.14 -14.38
N ALA A 67 -4.47 7.73 -14.02
CA ALA A 67 -3.88 8.12 -12.75
C ALA A 67 -3.46 9.58 -12.84
N LYS A 68 -4.43 10.51 -12.74
CA LYS A 68 -4.14 11.88 -12.31
C LYS A 68 -3.66 11.74 -10.88
N GLU A 69 -2.36 11.54 -10.73
CA GLU A 69 -1.71 11.44 -9.43
C GLU A 69 -1.94 12.76 -8.72
N LEU A 70 -2.58 12.69 -7.55
CA LEU A 70 -2.98 13.87 -6.82
C LEU A 70 -1.71 14.52 -6.24
N GLN A 71 -1.46 15.79 -6.58
CA GLN A 71 -0.22 16.45 -6.16
C GLN A 71 -0.29 16.71 -4.65
N ILE A 72 0.52 15.97 -3.90
CA ILE A 72 0.63 16.16 -2.46
C ILE A 72 1.58 17.33 -2.23
N SER A 73 1.17 18.31 -1.41
CA SER A 73 2.03 19.43 -1.02
C SER A 73 3.30 18.92 -0.32
N SER A 74 4.38 19.69 -0.36
CA SER A 74 5.62 19.39 0.37
C SER A 74 5.41 19.20 1.88
N ASP A 75 4.32 19.76 2.44
CA ASP A 75 3.89 19.56 3.83
C ASP A 75 3.12 18.23 4.07
N GLY A 76 2.99 17.38 3.05
CA GLY A 76 2.23 16.13 3.12
C GLY A 76 0.71 16.32 3.15
N LEU A 77 0.23 17.55 3.02
CA LEU A 77 -1.18 17.89 3.02
C LEU A 77 -1.74 17.93 1.60
N ILE A 78 -2.93 17.38 1.43
CA ILE A 78 -3.70 17.45 0.18
C ILE A 78 -4.65 18.65 0.26
N PRO A 79 -4.60 19.59 -0.70
CA PRO A 79 -5.58 20.66 -0.78
C PRO A 79 -7.00 20.11 -0.94
N VAL A 80 -7.95 20.62 -0.15
CA VAL A 80 -9.34 20.13 -0.13
C VAL A 80 -10.02 20.29 -1.49
N ASP A 81 -9.74 21.38 -2.20
CA ASP A 81 -10.30 21.66 -3.51
C ASP A 81 -9.82 20.63 -4.56
N GLU A 82 -8.53 20.28 -4.55
CA GLU A 82 -7.97 19.27 -5.45
C GLU A 82 -8.53 17.86 -5.16
N LEU A 83 -8.69 17.50 -3.89
CA LEU A 83 -9.30 16.23 -3.50
C LEU A 83 -10.77 16.14 -3.96
N LYS A 84 -11.51 17.23 -3.80
CA LYS A 84 -12.90 17.31 -4.24
C LYS A 84 -13.00 17.11 -5.76
N GLU A 85 -12.20 17.84 -6.54
CA GLU A 85 -12.18 17.70 -8.01
C GLU A 85 -11.80 16.29 -8.45
N PHE A 86 -10.83 15.67 -7.78
CA PHE A 86 -10.39 14.31 -8.07
C PHE A 86 -11.50 13.27 -7.83
N ILE A 87 -12.20 13.36 -6.69
CA ILE A 87 -13.32 12.46 -6.36
C ILE A 87 -14.47 12.66 -7.36
N GLU A 88 -14.85 13.90 -7.65
CA GLU A 88 -15.92 14.21 -8.60
C GLU A 88 -15.60 13.70 -10.02
N GLY A 89 -14.37 13.90 -10.49
CA GLY A 89 -13.92 13.39 -11.79
C GLY A 89 -13.90 11.87 -11.85
N THR A 90 -13.45 11.21 -10.78
CA THR A 90 -13.41 9.74 -10.69
C THR A 90 -14.81 9.14 -10.74
N ILE A 91 -15.75 9.66 -9.95
CA ILE A 91 -17.14 9.19 -9.94
C ILE A 91 -17.76 9.36 -11.33
N ARG A 92 -17.60 10.54 -11.95
CA ARG A 92 -18.12 10.82 -13.30
C ARG A 92 -17.60 9.82 -14.33
N SER A 93 -16.30 9.53 -14.30
CA SER A 93 -15.68 8.57 -15.23
C SER A 93 -16.25 7.15 -15.11
N LYS A 94 -16.62 6.72 -13.90
CA LYS A 94 -17.22 5.39 -13.66
C LYS A 94 -18.65 5.31 -14.17
N ILE A 95 -19.41 6.39 -14.02
CA ILE A 95 -20.80 6.48 -14.52
C ILE A 95 -20.79 6.54 -16.06
N GLU A 96 -19.93 7.38 -16.64
CA GLU A 96 -19.80 7.54 -18.09
C GLU A 96 -19.30 6.24 -18.76
N GLY A 97 -18.28 5.60 -18.17
CA GLY A 97 -17.71 4.34 -18.66
C GLY A 97 -18.63 3.12 -18.51
N SER A 98 -19.62 3.17 -17.61
CA SER A 98 -20.60 2.10 -17.40
C SER A 98 -21.71 2.05 -18.46
N SER A 99 -21.81 3.08 -19.32
CA SER A 99 -22.93 3.19 -20.28
C SER A 99 -22.79 2.33 -21.54
N ASN A 100 -21.70 1.55 -21.70
CA ASN A 100 -21.42 0.81 -22.94
C ASN A 100 -21.37 -0.72 -22.82
N SER A 101 -21.54 -1.33 -21.64
CA SER A 101 -21.59 -2.79 -21.53
C SER A 101 -23.03 -3.30 -21.58
N SER A 102 -23.66 -3.26 -22.76
CA SER A 102 -24.86 -4.05 -23.03
C SER A 102 -24.48 -5.53 -22.98
N LEU A 103 -24.73 -6.16 -21.83
CA LEU A 103 -24.65 -7.61 -21.67
C LEU A 103 -25.71 -8.26 -22.56
N THR A 104 -25.31 -8.57 -23.79
CA THR A 104 -26.12 -9.38 -24.69
C THR A 104 -25.97 -10.84 -24.26
N TYR A 105 -26.96 -11.35 -23.53
CA TYR A 105 -27.02 -12.77 -23.19
C TYR A 105 -27.38 -13.57 -24.45
N PRO A 106 -26.61 -14.61 -24.83
CA PRO A 106 -27.03 -15.51 -25.89
C PRO A 106 -28.22 -16.36 -25.41
N ASN A 107 -29.32 -16.32 -26.16
CA ASN A 107 -30.50 -17.16 -25.96
C ASN A 107 -30.12 -18.64 -26.14
N LEU A 108 -30.09 -19.41 -25.06
CA LEU A 108 -29.98 -20.88 -25.13
C LEU A 108 -31.38 -21.47 -25.31
N THR A 109 -31.76 -21.71 -26.57
CA THR A 109 -32.94 -22.52 -26.90
C THR A 109 -32.56 -23.99 -26.72
N LEU A 110 -33.05 -24.62 -25.66
CA LEU A 110 -33.10 -26.08 -25.57
C LEU A 110 -34.32 -26.57 -26.38
N GLN A 111 -34.07 -27.24 -27.51
CA GLN A 111 -35.09 -28.10 -28.12
C GLN A 111 -35.10 -29.45 -27.39
N GLY A 112 -36.28 -29.82 -26.90
CA GLY A 112 -36.60 -31.17 -26.45
C GLY A 112 -37.25 -32.01 -27.55
#